data_AF-A0A6B2CYP6-F1
#
_entry.id   AF-A0A6B2CYP6-F1
#
_cell.length_a   1.000
_cell.length_b   1.000
_cell.length_c   1.000
_cell.angle_alpha   90.00
_cell.angle_beta   90.00
_cell.angle_gamma   90.00
#
_symmetry.space_group_name_H-M   'P 1'
#
loop_
_entity.id
_entity.type
_entity.pdbx_description
1 polymer ?
#
loop_
_entity_poly.entity_id
_entity_poly.type
_entity_poly.pdbx_seq_one_letter_code
_entity_poly.pdbx_strand_id
1 'polypeptide(L)'
;MYLVVGGVRYWVLLSPSGLMLYRREGSRTKYLGRRPIAEIKEMLAKAGAEAVQRIKAELETVKQAVESQKPAQAAQTPSLTWRKDGHTYWILQYGTSFYIYVKGPSTRHKPRLIEKTDVTGVISRVVAAGAMHVLEALRALVNGIYAAVADLLKASAETRREAEVSRREAEEAFVALRRGLRREVAAWREKYRLRMEREGLYEVDPRWVRKDLAEFLRENRHLLEKILPHRDLVNDLADAVEEETYGYLTRRDVLELLK
;
A
#
# COMPACT_ATOMS: atom_id res chain seq x y z
N MET A 1 -3.75 4.76 -22.03
CA MET A 1 -2.68 4.30 -21.12
C MET A 1 -2.85 2.82 -20.83
N TYR A 2 -1.77 2.06 -20.99
CA TYR A 2 -1.70 0.65 -20.65
C TYR A 2 -1.26 0.46 -19.19
N LEU A 3 -1.88 -0.48 -18.49
CA LEU A 3 -1.57 -0.81 -17.10
C LEU A 3 -1.52 -2.33 -16.93
N VAL A 4 -0.69 -2.83 -16.01
CA VAL A 4 -0.67 -4.24 -15.61
C VAL A 4 -0.98 -4.33 -14.13
N VAL A 5 -2.06 -5.04 -13.79
CA VAL A 5 -2.55 -5.22 -12.42
C VAL A 5 -2.78 -6.71 -12.19
N GLY A 6 -2.07 -7.30 -11.23
CA GLY A 6 -2.20 -8.74 -10.92
C GLY A 6 -1.94 -9.65 -12.12
N GLY A 7 -1.01 -9.29 -13.01
CA GLY A 7 -0.73 -10.02 -14.26
C GLY A 7 -1.74 -9.79 -15.39
N VAL A 8 -2.84 -9.08 -15.13
CA VAL A 8 -3.85 -8.74 -16.12
C VAL A 8 -3.55 -7.39 -16.75
N ARG A 9 -3.68 -7.32 -18.08
CA ARG A 9 -3.33 -6.15 -18.89
C ARG A 9 -4.57 -5.32 -19.19
N TYR A 10 -4.53 -4.02 -18.90
CA TYR A 10 -5.63 -3.09 -19.06
C TYR A 10 -5.26 -1.90 -19.95
N TRP A 11 -6.26 -1.31 -20.59
CA TRP A 11 -6.16 -0.01 -21.26
C TRP A 11 -7.17 0.95 -20.66
N VAL A 12 -6.70 2.11 -20.24
CA VAL A 12 -7.52 3.25 -19.81
C VAL A 12 -7.45 4.32 -20.88
N LEU A 13 -8.60 4.78 -21.38
CA LEU A 13 -8.69 5.83 -22.39
C LEU A 13 -9.60 6.95 -21.89
N LEU A 14 -9.14 8.20 -21.98
CA LEU A 14 -10.02 9.35 -21.74
C LEU A 14 -10.83 9.68 -23.00
N SER A 15 -12.15 9.65 -22.85
CA SER A 15 -13.13 10.09 -23.86
C SER A 15 -13.89 11.33 -23.35
N PRO A 16 -14.62 12.04 -24.22
CA PRO A 16 -15.52 13.11 -23.78
C PRO A 16 -16.55 12.67 -22.72
N SER A 17 -16.89 11.38 -22.72
CA SER A 17 -17.83 10.76 -21.77
C SER A 17 -17.17 10.16 -20.52
N GLY A 18 -15.88 10.43 -20.28
CA GLY A 18 -15.11 9.91 -19.15
C GLY A 18 -14.12 8.81 -19.52
N LEU A 19 -13.56 8.16 -18.49
CA LEU A 19 -12.54 7.11 -18.64
C LEU A 19 -13.20 5.79 -19.06
N MET A 20 -12.72 5.22 -20.16
CA MET A 20 -13.10 3.91 -20.66
C MET A 20 -12.02 2.90 -20.29
N LEU A 21 -12.45 1.75 -19.78
CA LEU A 21 -11.57 0.66 -19.41
C LEU A 21 -11.71 -0.52 -20.37
N TYR A 22 -10.59 -1.09 -20.77
CA TYR A 22 -10.52 -2.32 -21.54
C TYR A 22 -9.58 -3.31 -20.88
N ARG A 23 -9.85 -4.60 -21.03
CA ARG A 23 -8.99 -5.70 -20.59
C ARG A 23 -8.49 -6.46 -21.81
N ARG A 24 -7.20 -6.79 -21.83
CA ARG A 24 -6.63 -7.69 -22.83
C ARG A 24 -6.93 -9.14 -22.46
N GLU A 25 -7.47 -9.90 -23.40
CA GLU A 25 -7.77 -11.32 -23.28
C GLU A 25 -7.12 -12.05 -24.46
N GLY A 26 -5.86 -12.49 -24.27
CA GLY A 26 -5.05 -13.05 -25.35
C GLY A 26 -4.83 -12.07 -26.50
N SER A 27 -5.33 -12.42 -27.70
CA SER A 27 -5.29 -11.58 -28.91
C SER A 27 -6.40 -10.53 -28.97
N ARG A 28 -7.42 -10.63 -28.10
CA ARG A 28 -8.60 -9.75 -28.09
C ARG A 28 -8.52 -8.70 -26.98
N THR A 29 -9.30 -7.65 -27.12
CA THR A 29 -9.45 -6.59 -26.13
C THR A 29 -10.94 -6.46 -25.80
N LYS A 30 -11.33 -6.73 -24.55
CA LYS A 30 -12.70 -6.66 -24.05
C LYS A 30 -12.96 -5.30 -23.42
N TYR A 31 -14.01 -4.62 -23.86
CA TYR A 31 -14.46 -3.38 -23.22
C TYR A 31 -15.13 -3.70 -21.88
N LEU A 32 -14.73 -3.01 -20.81
CA LEU A 32 -15.22 -3.20 -19.44
C LEU A 32 -16.16 -2.08 -18.97
N GLY A 33 -16.52 -1.17 -19.88
CA GLY A 33 -17.39 -0.02 -19.58
C GLY A 33 -16.61 1.26 -19.26
N ARG A 34 -17.38 2.29 -18.93
CA ARG A 34 -16.87 3.54 -18.36
C ARG A 34 -16.65 3.34 -16.87
N ARG A 35 -15.53 3.84 -16.35
CA ARG A 35 -15.13 3.68 -14.95
C ARG A 35 -14.69 5.03 -14.40
N PRO A 36 -15.14 5.47 -13.22
CA PRO A 36 -14.58 6.65 -12.57
C PRO A 36 -13.12 6.39 -12.16
N ILE A 37 -12.38 7.47 -11.90
CA ILE A 37 -10.98 7.34 -11.45
C ILE A 37 -10.86 6.58 -10.12
N ALA A 38 -11.88 6.63 -9.26
CA ALA A 38 -11.95 5.88 -8.01
C ALA A 38 -11.89 4.35 -8.24
N GLU A 39 -12.64 3.83 -9.21
CA GLU A 39 -12.59 2.40 -9.55
C GLU A 39 -11.23 2.01 -10.16
N ILE A 40 -10.60 2.90 -10.92
CA ILE A 40 -9.23 2.69 -11.40
C ILE A 40 -8.23 2.65 -10.23
N LYS A 41 -8.41 3.52 -9.23
CA LYS A 41 -7.60 3.52 -7.99
C LYS A 41 -7.77 2.22 -7.21
N GLU A 42 -9.00 1.72 -7.04
CA GLU A 42 -9.25 0.41 -6.40
C GLU A 42 -8.61 -0.75 -7.17
N MET A 43 -8.63 -0.71 -8.50
CA MET A 43 -7.92 -1.69 -9.30
C MET A 43 -6.41 -1.62 -9.08
N LEU A 44 -5.84 -0.41 -9.10
CA LEU A 44 -4.41 -0.21 -8.85
C LEU A 44 -4.00 -0.60 -7.43
N ALA A 45 -4.88 -0.45 -6.43
CA ALA A 45 -4.66 -0.90 -5.07
C ALA A 45 -4.47 -2.42 -4.95
N LYS A 46 -5.05 -3.18 -5.89
CA LYS A 46 -4.85 -4.65 -5.99
C LYS A 46 -3.55 -5.02 -6.71
N ALA A 47 -2.82 -4.06 -7.26
CA ALA A 47 -1.49 -4.29 -7.79
C ALA A 47 -0.47 -4.34 -6.65
N GLY A 48 0.60 -5.13 -6.82
CA GLY A 48 1.71 -5.14 -5.87
C GLY A 48 2.42 -3.78 -5.81
N ALA A 49 3.02 -3.47 -4.65
CA ALA A 49 3.67 -2.17 -4.41
C ALA A 49 4.73 -1.82 -5.49
N GLU A 50 5.48 -2.81 -5.98
CA GLU A 50 6.46 -2.61 -7.05
C GLU A 50 5.82 -2.18 -8.37
N ALA A 51 4.66 -2.74 -8.72
CA ALA A 51 3.93 -2.37 -9.93
C ALA A 51 3.39 -0.94 -9.82
N VAL A 52 2.87 -0.56 -8.66
CA VAL A 52 2.39 0.80 -8.37
C VAL A 52 3.54 1.82 -8.47
N GLN A 53 4.71 1.50 -7.89
CA GLN A 53 5.93 2.32 -8.00
C GLN A 53 6.40 2.48 -9.45
N ARG A 54 6.43 1.39 -10.21
CA ARG A 54 6.81 1.42 -11.63
C ARG A 54 5.88 2.30 -12.45
N ILE A 55 4.56 2.18 -12.25
CA ILE A 55 3.57 3.02 -12.92
C ILE A 55 3.80 4.49 -12.55
N LYS A 56 4.07 4.83 -11.27
CA LYS A 56 4.39 6.21 -10.89
C LYS A 56 5.58 6.76 -11.67
N ALA A 57 6.67 6.00 -11.72
CA ALA A 57 7.91 6.40 -12.38
C ALA A 57 7.70 6.61 -13.90
N GLU A 58 6.99 5.70 -14.57
CA GLU A 58 6.64 5.82 -15.99
C GLU A 58 5.78 7.07 -16.28
N LEU A 59 4.90 7.43 -15.34
CA LEU A 59 4.03 8.60 -15.48
C LEU A 59 4.72 9.92 -15.16
N GLU A 60 5.70 9.94 -14.28
CA GLU A 60 6.44 11.14 -13.86
C GLU A 60 7.03 11.87 -15.08
N THR A 61 7.74 11.15 -15.95
CA THR A 61 8.36 11.73 -17.15
C THR A 61 7.31 12.29 -18.12
N VAL A 62 6.22 11.56 -18.32
CA VAL A 62 5.13 11.98 -19.20
C VAL A 62 4.42 13.21 -18.64
N LYS A 63 4.16 13.23 -17.33
CA LYS A 63 3.54 14.34 -16.60
C LYS A 63 4.34 15.62 -16.79
N GLN A 64 5.63 15.59 -16.49
CA GLN A 64 6.51 16.75 -16.65
C GLN A 64 6.51 17.29 -18.08
N ALA A 65 6.62 16.40 -19.07
CA ALA A 65 6.61 16.80 -20.47
C ALA A 65 5.29 17.47 -20.90
N VAL A 66 4.15 16.92 -20.49
CA VAL A 66 2.82 17.46 -20.86
C VAL A 66 2.48 18.73 -20.07
N GLU A 67 2.96 18.86 -18.83
CA GLU A 67 2.78 20.06 -18.00
C GLU A 67 3.64 21.24 -18.48
N SER A 68 4.78 20.98 -19.11
CA SER A 68 5.62 22.02 -19.73
C SER A 68 4.96 22.73 -20.93
N GLN A 69 3.91 22.14 -21.50
CA GLN A 69 3.19 22.71 -22.65
C GLN A 69 2.19 23.77 -22.19
N LYS A 70 2.11 24.90 -22.91
CA LYS A 70 1.11 25.94 -22.61
C LYS A 70 -0.30 25.34 -22.66
N PRO A 71 -1.15 25.62 -21.65
CA PRO A 71 -2.52 25.13 -21.66
C PRO A 71 -3.26 25.66 -22.89
N ALA A 72 -4.03 24.78 -23.51
CA ALA A 72 -4.86 25.16 -24.63
C ALA A 72 -5.96 26.10 -24.16
N GLN A 73 -6.08 27.28 -24.77
CA GLN A 73 -7.32 28.05 -24.72
C GLN A 73 -8.33 27.33 -25.63
N ALA A 74 -9.14 26.40 -25.11
CA ALA A 74 -10.07 25.66 -25.99
C ALA A 74 -11.42 25.35 -25.34
N ALA A 75 -12.47 25.70 -26.10
CA ALA A 75 -13.87 25.35 -25.90
C ALA A 75 -14.23 23.89 -26.26
N GLN A 76 -13.25 23.04 -26.57
CA GLN A 76 -13.45 21.65 -27.01
C GLN A 76 -13.22 20.66 -25.87
N THR A 77 -14.10 19.66 -25.75
CA THR A 77 -14.00 18.63 -24.71
C THR A 77 -12.73 17.78 -24.91
N PRO A 78 -11.91 17.57 -23.86
CA PRO A 78 -10.71 16.77 -23.94
C PRO A 78 -10.98 15.33 -24.44
N SER A 79 -10.21 14.88 -25.43
CA SER A 79 -10.23 13.49 -25.94
C SER A 79 -8.85 13.08 -26.46
N LEU A 80 -8.46 11.81 -26.29
CA LEU A 80 -7.24 11.25 -26.87
C LEU A 80 -7.35 10.96 -28.39
N THR A 81 -8.31 11.59 -29.06
CA THR A 81 -8.59 11.40 -30.48
C THR A 81 -8.71 12.75 -31.18
N TRP A 82 -8.25 12.82 -32.42
CA TRP A 82 -8.43 13.99 -33.27
C TRP A 82 -8.71 13.60 -34.71
N ARG A 83 -9.25 14.55 -35.48
CA ARG A 83 -9.53 14.37 -36.90
C ARG A 83 -8.71 15.34 -37.71
N LYS A 84 -8.17 14.88 -38.84
CA LYS A 84 -7.45 15.69 -39.82
C LYS A 84 -7.58 15.03 -41.19
N ASP A 85 -7.91 15.81 -42.22
CA ASP A 85 -8.00 15.36 -43.63
C ASP A 85 -8.89 14.11 -43.84
N GLY A 86 -10.05 14.05 -43.18
CA GLY A 86 -10.96 12.89 -43.26
C GLY A 86 -10.47 11.64 -42.52
N HIS A 87 -9.35 11.73 -41.79
CA HIS A 87 -8.80 10.65 -40.98
C HIS A 87 -9.06 10.90 -39.50
N THR A 88 -9.34 9.84 -38.75
CA THR A 88 -9.36 9.82 -37.29
C THR A 88 -8.05 9.26 -36.78
N TYR A 89 -7.41 9.98 -35.86
CA TYR A 89 -6.19 9.59 -35.18
C TYR A 89 -6.45 9.37 -33.70
N TRP A 90 -5.70 8.46 -33.09
CA TRP A 90 -5.74 8.26 -31.63
C TRP A 90 -4.39 7.78 -31.10
N ILE A 91 -4.17 8.05 -29.82
CA ILE A 91 -2.94 7.71 -29.12
C ILE A 91 -3.18 6.57 -28.13
N LEU A 92 -2.27 5.60 -28.14
CA LEU A 92 -2.15 4.56 -27.12
C LEU A 92 -0.79 4.70 -26.43
N GLN A 93 -0.81 4.96 -25.13
CA GLN A 93 0.39 4.98 -24.29
C GLN A 93 0.67 3.61 -23.69
N TYR A 94 1.91 3.14 -23.80
CA TYR A 94 2.45 1.95 -23.17
C TYR A 94 3.74 2.30 -22.42
N GLY A 95 3.66 2.41 -21.09
CA GLY A 95 4.75 2.97 -20.28
C GLY A 95 5.15 4.36 -20.80
N THR A 96 6.42 4.50 -21.19
CA THR A 96 6.98 5.74 -21.77
C THR A 96 6.83 5.84 -23.29
N SER A 97 6.38 4.78 -23.95
CA SER A 97 6.16 4.76 -25.41
C SER A 97 4.73 5.12 -25.77
N PHE A 98 4.56 5.80 -26.90
CA PHE A 98 3.29 6.19 -27.46
C PHE A 98 3.15 5.65 -28.88
N TYR A 99 1.97 5.14 -29.18
CA TYR A 99 1.62 4.56 -30.46
C TYR A 99 0.48 5.38 -31.06
N ILE A 100 0.73 5.96 -32.22
CA ILE A 100 -0.25 6.77 -32.93
C ILE A 100 -0.84 5.92 -34.04
N TYR A 101 -2.15 5.77 -33.99
CA TYR A 101 -2.92 5.05 -34.99
C TYR A 101 -3.76 6.02 -35.81
N VAL A 102 -4.06 5.60 -37.04
CA VAL A 102 -4.97 6.31 -37.93
C VAL A 102 -6.00 5.37 -38.54
N LYS A 103 -7.20 5.90 -38.79
CA LYS A 103 -8.27 5.26 -39.58
C LYS A 103 -8.90 6.31 -40.47
N GLY A 104 -8.98 6.02 -41.76
CA GLY A 104 -9.62 6.89 -42.76
C GLY A 104 -9.48 6.34 -44.18
N PRO A 105 -9.79 7.15 -45.19
CA PRO A 105 -9.78 6.74 -46.60
C PRO A 105 -8.46 6.07 -47.04
N SER A 106 -7.30 6.65 -46.68
CA SER A 106 -5.98 6.10 -47.05
C SER A 106 -5.71 4.70 -46.48
N THR A 107 -6.39 4.36 -45.38
CA THR A 107 -6.26 3.06 -44.71
C THR A 107 -7.36 2.07 -45.07
N ARG A 108 -8.20 2.40 -46.08
CA ARG A 108 -9.44 1.66 -46.39
C ARG A 108 -10.32 1.48 -45.13
N HIS A 109 -10.38 2.52 -44.30
CA HIS A 109 -11.06 2.53 -43.01
C HIS A 109 -10.63 1.41 -42.03
N LYS A 110 -9.44 0.83 -42.19
CA LYS A 110 -8.85 -0.11 -41.23
C LYS A 110 -7.85 0.61 -40.32
N PRO A 111 -7.92 0.45 -38.99
CA PRO A 111 -6.90 0.96 -38.09
C PRO A 111 -5.49 0.55 -38.52
N ARG A 112 -4.57 1.52 -38.63
CA ARG A 112 -3.14 1.27 -38.87
C ARG A 112 -2.29 2.04 -37.87
N LEU A 113 -1.29 1.37 -37.32
CA LEU A 113 -0.21 2.03 -36.58
C LEU A 113 0.62 2.81 -37.60
N ILE A 114 0.81 4.11 -37.36
CA ILE A 114 1.61 4.95 -38.25
C ILE A 114 2.91 5.41 -37.60
N GLU A 115 2.96 5.43 -36.27
CA GLU A 115 4.11 5.95 -35.55
C GLU A 115 4.20 5.34 -34.15
N LYS A 116 5.41 4.97 -33.75
CA LYS A 116 5.78 4.68 -32.37
C LYS A 116 6.80 5.74 -31.97
N THR A 117 6.50 6.51 -30.93
CA THR A 117 7.32 7.65 -30.49
C THR A 117 7.28 7.77 -28.95
N ASP A 118 8.05 8.70 -28.40
CA ASP A 118 7.94 9.15 -27.01
C ASP A 118 6.91 10.28 -26.84
N VAL A 119 6.82 10.84 -25.63
CA VAL A 119 5.91 11.94 -25.30
C VAL A 119 6.21 13.21 -26.11
N THR A 120 7.48 13.48 -26.42
CA THR A 120 7.90 14.65 -27.18
C THR A 120 7.38 14.58 -28.61
N GLY A 121 7.53 13.44 -29.27
CA GLY A 121 6.99 13.26 -30.62
C GLY A 121 5.47 13.29 -30.67
N VAL A 122 4.77 12.79 -29.62
CA VAL A 122 3.31 13.00 -29.49
C VAL A 122 2.97 14.48 -29.44
N ILE A 123 3.67 15.25 -28.60
CA ILE A 123 3.46 16.70 -28.47
C ILE A 123 3.64 17.38 -29.83
N SER A 124 4.77 17.14 -30.51
CA SER A 124 5.05 17.69 -31.83
C SER A 124 3.96 17.34 -32.85
N ARG A 125 3.49 16.09 -32.86
CA ARG A 125 2.43 15.64 -33.79
C ARG A 125 1.10 16.33 -33.53
N VAL A 126 0.72 16.45 -32.26
CA VAL A 126 -0.55 17.06 -31.86
C VAL A 126 -0.55 18.56 -32.13
N VAL A 127 0.56 19.24 -31.84
CA VAL A 127 0.75 20.67 -32.16
C VAL A 127 0.69 20.89 -33.67
N ALA A 128 1.39 20.08 -34.47
CA ALA A 128 1.35 20.17 -35.93
C ALA A 128 -0.03 19.83 -36.54
N ALA A 129 -0.89 19.15 -35.80
CA ALA A 129 -2.26 18.86 -36.18
C ALA A 129 -3.27 19.91 -35.65
N GLY A 130 -2.83 20.90 -34.88
CA GLY A 130 -3.72 21.87 -34.22
C GLY A 130 -4.65 21.24 -33.18
N ALA A 131 -4.34 20.04 -32.70
CA ALA A 131 -5.24 19.20 -31.90
C ALA A 131 -5.01 19.35 -30.39
N MET A 132 -4.89 20.59 -29.90
CA MET A 132 -4.47 20.88 -28.52
C MET A 132 -5.37 20.26 -27.43
N HIS A 133 -6.64 19.98 -27.72
CA HIS A 133 -7.56 19.25 -26.83
C HIS A 133 -7.07 17.83 -26.49
N VAL A 134 -6.23 17.23 -27.36
CA VAL A 134 -5.59 15.93 -27.11
C VAL A 134 -4.50 16.03 -26.05
N LEU A 135 -3.74 17.14 -26.03
CA LEU A 135 -2.75 17.37 -24.97
C LEU A 135 -3.43 17.60 -23.62
N GLU A 136 -4.53 18.35 -23.58
CA GLU A 136 -5.32 18.50 -22.35
C GLU A 136 -5.90 17.16 -21.87
N ALA A 137 -6.35 16.32 -22.80
CA ALA A 137 -6.84 14.97 -22.47
C ALA A 137 -5.74 14.08 -21.90
N LEU A 138 -4.54 14.14 -22.50
CA LEU A 138 -3.39 13.39 -22.02
C LEU A 138 -2.96 13.91 -20.64
N ARG A 139 -2.94 15.23 -20.43
CA ARG A 139 -2.64 15.86 -19.14
C ARG A 139 -3.61 15.38 -18.06
N ALA A 140 -4.91 15.47 -18.34
CA ALA A 140 -5.95 15.05 -17.39
C ALA A 140 -5.84 13.55 -17.04
N LEU A 141 -5.64 12.70 -18.05
CA LEU A 141 -5.48 11.26 -17.84
C LEU A 141 -4.23 10.94 -17.00
N VAL A 142 -3.08 11.49 -17.38
CA VAL A 142 -1.79 11.24 -16.71
C VAL A 142 -1.83 11.77 -15.30
N ASN A 143 -2.32 13.00 -15.08
CA ASN A 143 -2.42 13.58 -13.74
C ASN A 143 -3.40 12.83 -12.84
N GLY A 144 -4.56 12.42 -13.37
CA GLY A 144 -5.53 11.64 -12.61
C GLY A 144 -4.97 10.29 -12.15
N ILE A 145 -4.29 9.56 -13.05
CA ILE A 145 -3.69 8.27 -12.71
C ILE A 145 -2.47 8.45 -11.80
N TYR A 146 -1.62 9.44 -12.07
CA TYR A 146 -0.46 9.75 -11.24
C TYR A 146 -0.88 10.07 -9.80
N ALA A 147 -1.91 10.91 -9.60
CA ALA A 147 -2.43 11.23 -8.27
C ALA A 147 -2.99 9.99 -7.56
N ALA A 148 -3.77 9.18 -8.27
CA ALA A 148 -4.30 7.93 -7.70
C ALA A 148 -3.18 6.98 -7.23
N VAL A 149 -2.11 6.86 -8.01
CA VAL A 149 -0.93 6.05 -7.67
C VAL A 149 -0.15 6.66 -6.49
N ALA A 150 0.06 7.98 -6.49
CA ALA A 150 0.75 8.67 -5.41
C ALA A 150 0.02 8.52 -4.06
N ASP A 151 -1.31 8.64 -4.06
CA ASP A 151 -2.12 8.41 -2.86
C ASP A 151 -1.97 7.00 -2.30
N LEU A 152 -1.97 5.98 -3.17
CA LEU A 152 -1.81 4.58 -2.75
C LEU A 152 -0.45 4.35 -2.09
N LEU A 153 0.61 4.94 -2.64
CA LEU A 153 1.95 4.84 -2.06
C LEU A 153 2.06 5.59 -0.74
N LYS A 154 1.41 6.74 -0.62
CA LYS A 154 1.35 7.50 0.64
C LYS A 154 0.63 6.71 1.73
N ALA A 155 -0.56 6.19 1.45
CA ALA A 155 -1.32 5.37 2.39
C ALA A 155 -0.52 4.13 2.83
N SER A 156 0.14 3.45 1.90
CA SER A 156 0.99 2.30 2.23
C SER A 156 2.18 2.67 3.13
N ALA A 157 2.79 3.85 2.92
CA ALA A 157 3.89 4.31 3.75
C ALA A 157 3.42 4.70 5.16
N GLU A 158 2.23 5.28 5.29
CA GLU A 158 1.61 5.62 6.58
C GLU A 158 1.31 4.35 7.38
N THR A 159 0.66 3.34 6.79
CA THR A 159 0.41 2.06 7.45
C THR A 159 1.69 1.38 7.93
N ARG A 160 2.77 1.45 7.13
CA ARG A 160 4.08 0.88 7.54
C ARG A 160 4.66 1.61 8.74
N ARG A 161 4.61 2.95 8.74
CA ARG A 161 5.08 3.76 9.87
C ARG A 161 4.28 3.48 11.13
N GLU A 162 2.96 3.38 11.02
CA GLU A 162 2.10 3.03 12.16
C GLU A 162 2.45 1.64 12.72
N ALA A 163 2.69 0.65 11.85
CA ALA A 163 3.12 -0.68 12.26
C ALA A 163 4.50 -0.67 12.94
N GLU A 164 5.46 0.12 12.43
CA GLU A 164 6.78 0.30 13.03
C GLU A 164 6.71 0.97 14.41
N VAL A 165 5.88 2.01 14.55
CA VAL A 165 5.63 2.70 15.82
C VAL A 165 4.99 1.74 16.81
N SER A 166 3.92 1.05 16.41
CA SER A 166 3.25 0.04 17.24
C SER A 166 4.23 -1.04 17.69
N ARG A 167 5.11 -1.50 16.80
CA ARG A 167 6.13 -2.49 17.15
C ARG A 167 7.12 -1.95 18.20
N ARG A 168 7.64 -0.74 18.00
CA ARG A 168 8.57 -0.12 18.93
C ARG A 168 7.95 0.09 20.31
N GLU A 169 6.70 0.54 20.36
CA GLU A 169 5.97 0.69 21.62
C GLU A 169 5.79 -0.64 22.35
N ALA A 170 5.55 -1.73 21.61
CA ALA A 170 5.45 -3.07 22.18
C ALA A 170 6.79 -3.56 22.77
N GLU A 171 7.91 -3.28 22.08
CA GLU A 171 9.26 -3.61 22.55
C GLU A 171 9.63 -2.80 23.81
N GLU A 172 9.33 -1.50 23.83
CA GLU A 172 9.54 -0.65 25.00
C GLU A 172 8.67 -1.11 26.19
N ALA A 173 7.42 -1.48 25.94
CA ALA A 173 6.54 -2.06 26.94
C ALA A 173 7.07 -3.40 27.49
N PHE A 174 7.59 -4.26 26.62
CA PHE A 174 8.22 -5.52 27.02
C PHE A 174 9.42 -5.30 27.94
N VAL A 175 10.33 -4.38 27.58
CA VAL A 175 11.50 -4.05 28.41
C VAL A 175 11.08 -3.50 29.77
N ALA A 176 10.08 -2.61 29.80
CA ALA A 176 9.54 -2.06 31.04
C ALA A 176 8.92 -3.16 31.93
N LEU A 177 8.12 -4.05 31.33
CA LEU A 177 7.48 -5.16 32.03
C LEU A 177 8.51 -6.15 32.59
N ARG A 178 9.53 -6.53 31.82
CA ARG A 178 10.61 -7.41 32.31
C ARG A 178 11.40 -6.76 33.46
N ARG A 179 11.69 -5.46 33.37
CA ARG A 179 12.37 -4.72 34.45
C ARG A 179 11.50 -4.63 35.71
N GLY A 180 10.20 -4.39 35.56
CA GLY A 180 9.23 -4.39 36.66
C GLY A 180 9.15 -5.75 37.33
N LEU A 181 9.01 -6.81 36.53
CA LEU A 181 8.93 -8.19 36.99
C LEU A 181 10.15 -8.58 37.84
N ARG A 182 11.36 -8.25 37.38
CA ARG A 182 12.60 -8.48 38.15
C ARG A 182 12.56 -7.87 39.54
N ARG A 183 12.04 -6.64 39.66
CA ARG A 183 11.94 -5.93 40.94
C ARG A 183 10.89 -6.57 41.84
N GLU A 184 9.73 -6.89 41.28
CA GLU A 184 8.64 -7.52 42.02
C GLU A 184 9.01 -8.91 42.51
N VAL A 185 9.61 -9.74 41.66
CA VAL A 185 10.10 -11.07 42.07
C VAL A 185 11.10 -10.98 43.21
N ALA A 186 11.99 -9.98 43.21
CA ALA A 186 12.90 -9.77 44.33
C ALA A 186 12.16 -9.43 45.63
N ALA A 187 11.10 -8.61 45.57
CA ALA A 187 10.25 -8.31 46.72
C ALA A 187 9.43 -9.54 47.17
N TRP A 188 8.93 -10.34 46.24
CA TRP A 188 8.17 -11.56 46.54
C TRP A 188 9.02 -12.60 47.25
N ARG A 189 10.31 -12.73 46.88
CA ARG A 189 11.23 -13.64 47.55
C ARG A 189 11.38 -13.34 49.03
N GLU A 190 11.51 -12.06 49.37
CA GLU A 190 11.58 -11.62 50.76
C GLU A 190 10.26 -11.89 51.50
N LYS A 191 9.12 -11.56 50.86
CA LYS A 191 7.78 -11.87 51.36
C LYS A 191 7.59 -13.36 51.63
N TYR A 192 8.06 -14.24 50.73
CA TYR A 192 7.95 -15.68 50.89
C TYR A 192 8.87 -16.21 51.97
N ARG A 193 10.11 -15.70 52.09
CA ARG A 193 11.02 -16.08 53.18
C ARG A 193 10.40 -15.85 54.56
N LEU A 194 9.91 -14.63 54.81
CA LEU A 194 9.27 -14.28 56.08
C LEU A 194 8.02 -15.12 56.36
N ARG A 195 7.24 -15.40 55.31
CA ARG A 195 6.06 -16.25 55.43
C ARG A 195 6.42 -17.70 55.78
N MET A 196 7.43 -18.26 55.13
CA MET A 196 7.91 -19.61 55.40
C MET A 196 8.45 -19.75 56.82
N GLU A 197 9.22 -18.77 57.32
CA GLU A 197 9.71 -18.74 58.71
C GLU A 197 8.56 -18.72 59.72
N ARG A 198 7.52 -17.92 59.47
CA ARG A 198 6.34 -17.81 60.34
C ARG A 198 5.48 -19.08 60.33
N GLU A 199 5.35 -19.72 59.17
CA GLU A 199 4.44 -20.86 58.95
C GLU A 199 5.16 -22.22 59.06
N GLY A 200 6.49 -22.24 59.29
CA GLY A 200 7.29 -23.46 59.42
C GLY A 200 7.42 -24.26 58.12
N LEU A 201 7.42 -23.58 56.97
CA LEU A 201 7.47 -24.18 55.64
C LEU A 201 8.90 -24.22 55.09
N TYR A 202 9.19 -25.19 54.23
CA TYR A 202 10.53 -25.41 53.67
C TYR A 202 10.64 -25.10 52.17
N GLU A 203 9.51 -24.93 51.46
CA GLU A 203 9.45 -24.66 50.03
C GLU A 203 8.37 -23.61 49.71
N VAL A 204 8.61 -22.84 48.64
CA VAL A 204 7.65 -21.85 48.13
C VAL A 204 6.55 -22.57 47.37
N ASP A 205 5.28 -22.32 47.72
CA ASP A 205 4.13 -22.84 46.97
C ASP A 205 4.02 -22.10 45.62
N PRO A 206 4.09 -22.79 44.47
CA PRO A 206 3.91 -22.20 43.13
C PRO A 206 2.61 -21.40 42.97
N ARG A 207 1.56 -21.72 43.75
CA ARG A 207 0.29 -20.98 43.73
C ARG A 207 0.46 -19.55 44.24
N TRP A 208 1.40 -19.29 45.14
CA TRP A 208 1.68 -17.93 45.62
C TRP A 208 2.34 -17.11 44.51
N VAL A 209 3.32 -17.68 43.82
CA VAL A 209 4.00 -17.07 42.67
C VAL A 209 3.01 -16.80 41.55
N ARG A 210 2.12 -17.77 41.26
CA ARG A 210 1.05 -17.61 40.27
C ARG A 210 0.10 -16.45 40.60
N LYS A 211 -0.28 -16.31 41.87
CA LYS A 211 -1.17 -15.23 42.33
C LYS A 211 -0.50 -13.86 42.24
N ASP A 212 0.72 -13.74 42.72
CA ASP A 212 1.47 -12.48 42.70
C ASP A 212 1.82 -12.07 41.25
N LEU A 213 2.13 -13.03 40.38
CA LEU A 213 2.28 -12.77 38.94
C LEU A 213 0.97 -12.26 38.31
N ALA A 214 -0.16 -12.91 38.59
CA ALA A 214 -1.45 -12.47 38.05
C ALA A 214 -1.79 -11.03 38.50
N GLU A 215 -1.46 -10.68 39.74
CA GLU A 215 -1.60 -9.31 40.25
C GLU A 215 -0.68 -8.32 39.52
N PHE A 216 0.60 -8.66 39.37
CA PHE A 216 1.56 -7.84 38.61
C PHE A 216 1.12 -7.61 37.17
N LEU A 217 0.66 -8.66 36.47
CA LEU A 217 0.18 -8.57 35.10
C LEU A 217 -1.08 -7.68 35.01
N ARG A 218 -1.99 -7.79 36.00
CA ARG A 218 -3.18 -6.94 36.09
C ARG A 218 -2.83 -5.47 36.27
N GLU A 219 -1.86 -5.16 37.13
CA GLU A 219 -1.39 -3.78 37.37
C GLU A 219 -0.68 -3.21 36.14
N ASN A 220 0.01 -4.06 35.38
CA ASN A 220 0.74 -3.68 34.17
C ASN A 220 -0.05 -3.97 32.88
N ARG A 221 -1.39 -4.05 32.97
CA ARG A 221 -2.27 -4.36 31.84
C ARG A 221 -2.05 -3.43 30.64
N HIS A 222 -1.81 -2.15 30.90
CA HIS A 222 -1.53 -1.15 29.87
C HIS A 222 -0.24 -1.43 29.05
N LEU A 223 0.73 -2.14 29.62
CA LEU A 223 1.91 -2.63 28.90
C LEU A 223 1.61 -3.93 28.16
N LEU A 224 0.85 -4.84 28.78
CA LEU A 224 0.43 -6.10 28.16
C LEU A 224 -0.42 -5.87 26.91
N GLU A 225 -1.34 -4.91 26.93
CA GLU A 225 -2.19 -4.58 25.78
C GLU A 225 -1.36 -4.18 24.54
N LYS A 226 -0.16 -3.63 24.73
CA LYS A 226 0.79 -3.33 23.65
C LYS A 226 1.54 -4.56 23.15
N ILE A 227 1.78 -5.54 24.02
CA ILE A 227 2.57 -6.76 23.72
C ILE A 227 1.71 -7.84 23.08
N LEU A 228 0.46 -8.03 23.55
CA LEU A 228 -0.45 -9.11 23.13
C LEU A 228 -0.63 -9.28 21.61
N PRO A 229 -0.69 -8.19 20.80
CA PRO A 229 -0.76 -8.32 19.34
C PRO A 229 0.49 -8.97 18.70
N HIS A 230 1.62 -9.02 19.41
CA HIS A 230 2.91 -9.50 18.92
C HIS A 230 3.26 -10.86 19.55
N ARG A 231 2.94 -11.94 18.85
CA ARG A 231 3.09 -13.32 19.35
C ARG A 231 4.52 -13.67 19.79
N ASP A 232 5.52 -13.13 19.12
CA ASP A 232 6.93 -13.29 19.49
C ASP A 232 7.23 -12.65 20.86
N LEU A 233 6.78 -11.41 21.11
CA LEU A 233 6.99 -10.76 22.40
C LEU A 233 6.20 -11.41 23.54
N VAL A 234 5.01 -11.96 23.26
CA VAL A 234 4.25 -12.76 24.24
C VAL A 234 5.03 -14.01 24.65
N ASN A 235 5.68 -14.66 23.69
CA ASN A 235 6.52 -15.81 23.94
C ASN A 235 7.76 -15.44 24.76
N ASP A 236 8.45 -14.36 24.40
CA ASP A 236 9.62 -13.87 25.12
C ASP A 236 9.27 -13.45 26.56
N LEU A 237 8.06 -12.94 26.78
CA LEU A 237 7.55 -12.64 28.13
C LEU A 237 7.34 -13.92 28.94
N ALA A 238 6.74 -14.95 28.35
CA ALA A 238 6.55 -16.21 29.04
C ALA A 238 7.88 -16.85 29.45
N ASP A 239 8.89 -16.79 28.58
CA ASP A 239 10.25 -17.26 28.87
C ASP A 239 10.92 -16.43 29.97
N ALA A 240 10.80 -15.10 29.89
CA ALA A 240 11.33 -14.21 30.92
C ALA A 240 10.68 -14.49 32.28
N VAL A 241 9.38 -14.75 32.34
CA VAL A 241 8.70 -15.06 33.60
C VAL A 241 9.16 -16.40 34.18
N GLU A 242 9.31 -17.44 33.36
CA GLU A 242 9.85 -18.73 33.82
C GLU A 242 11.28 -18.58 34.37
N GLU A 243 12.14 -17.83 33.66
CA GLU A 243 13.51 -17.52 34.08
C GLU A 243 13.54 -16.74 35.41
N GLU A 244 12.82 -15.62 35.49
CA GLU A 244 12.84 -14.75 36.66
C GLU A 244 12.20 -15.41 37.87
N THR A 245 11.21 -16.29 37.68
CA THR A 245 10.58 -17.05 38.77
C THR A 245 11.33 -18.33 39.12
N TYR A 246 12.55 -18.56 38.62
CA TYR A 246 13.38 -19.73 38.93
C TYR A 246 12.66 -21.07 38.68
N GLY A 247 11.79 -21.09 37.66
CA GLY A 247 11.01 -22.28 37.30
C GLY A 247 9.83 -22.60 38.23
N TYR A 248 9.49 -21.74 39.20
CA TYR A 248 8.25 -21.92 39.98
C TYR A 248 7.00 -21.82 39.10
N LEU A 249 7.09 -21.10 37.98
CA LEU A 249 6.07 -21.08 36.93
C LEU A 249 6.71 -21.51 35.62
N THR A 250 6.04 -22.41 34.91
CA THR A 250 6.48 -22.81 33.57
C THR A 250 5.95 -21.82 32.52
N ARG A 251 6.59 -21.74 31.36
CA ARG A 251 6.07 -21.02 30.19
C ARG A 251 4.60 -21.31 29.93
N ARG A 252 4.17 -22.57 30.10
CA ARG A 252 2.77 -22.96 29.90
C ARG A 252 1.84 -22.27 30.89
N ASP A 253 2.20 -22.21 32.17
CA ASP A 253 1.41 -21.54 33.20
C ASP A 253 1.24 -20.05 32.89
N VAL A 254 2.30 -19.42 32.39
CA VAL A 254 2.31 -18.00 32.02
C VAL A 254 1.44 -17.76 30.79
N LEU A 255 1.56 -18.59 29.75
CA LEU A 255 0.71 -18.49 28.56
C LEU A 255 -0.76 -18.76 28.86
N GLU A 256 -1.08 -19.56 29.87
CA GLU A 256 -2.47 -19.73 30.35
C GLU A 256 -2.98 -18.48 31.09
N LEU A 257 -2.12 -17.74 31.80
CA LEU A 257 -2.48 -16.49 32.45
C LEU A 257 -2.66 -15.31 31.49
N LEU A 258 -2.03 -15.36 30.31
CA LEU A 258 -2.09 -14.30 29.29
C LEU A 258 -3.25 -14.47 28.29
N LYS A 259 -4.06 -15.53 28.43
CA LYS A 259 -5.29 -15.75 27.65
C LYS A 259 -6.47 -15.05 28.29
#